data_AF-A0A845YM35-F1
#
_entry.id   AF-A0A845YM35-F1
#
_cell.length_a   1.000
_cell.length_b   1.000
_cell.length_c   1.000
_cell.angle_alpha   90.00
_cell.angle_beta   90.00
_cell.angle_gamma   90.00
#
_symmetry.space_group_name_H-M   'P 1'
#
loop_
_entity.id
_entity.type
_entity.pdbx_description
1 polymer ?
#
loop_
_entity_poly.entity_id
_entity_poly.type
_entity_poly.pdbx_seq_one_letter_code
_entity_poly.pdbx_strand_id
1 'polypeptide(L)'
;MQATIRLTNLLDTIADLLPLTYLELTQMTSKQIRDKVARPLGIPGCYRMKKAQLIQQSWKELENARAYLHADKVEREQGKQALEHLKKNEDYQIPISEIATKTYQRLREIAQTESNLTDMKEGINPIVASVARAEMREYEFSTVKSRRNQIKDALYQMVLSEILLLKETMEVLVNYFYSQLLSFQKEDSIQLSKNYRKAVKGKNRDKTPISIFQLVNDCRDTLNRLIDGEEPHWAKVSIAFALGTGRRMVEIHALGEFEVTGEYQLHFKGQAKTRGADGAKDEYDIPTLFPASQLMAALEYLEQEGRRIDGDEQRRDRLATNRAFGMANSRAMEKYQGINYKGL
;
A
#
# COMPACT_ATOMS: atom_id res chain seq x y z
N MET A 1 14.33 -29.59 16.23
CA MET A 1 13.84 -29.58 17.62
C MET A 1 14.72 -28.78 18.60
N GLN A 2 16.04 -29.04 18.69
CA GLN A 2 16.89 -28.31 19.65
C GLN A 2 17.13 -26.83 19.30
N ALA A 3 17.12 -26.42 18.04
CA ALA A 3 17.47 -25.04 17.66
C ALA A 3 16.37 -24.01 18.00
N THR A 4 15.11 -24.32 17.76
CA THR A 4 13.98 -23.38 17.96
C THR A 4 13.58 -23.24 19.43
N ILE A 5 13.57 -24.35 20.19
CA ILE A 5 13.39 -24.34 21.66
C ILE A 5 14.59 -23.66 22.35
N ARG A 6 15.79 -23.70 21.76
CA ARG A 6 16.94 -22.90 22.23
C ARG A 6 16.75 -21.42 21.97
N LEU A 7 16.04 -21.03 20.90
CA LEU A 7 15.89 -19.62 20.51
C LEU A 7 14.99 -18.84 21.48
N THR A 8 13.85 -19.40 21.88
CA THR A 8 12.95 -18.77 22.87
C THR A 8 13.57 -18.72 24.28
N ASN A 9 14.19 -19.82 24.73
CA ASN A 9 14.89 -19.82 26.02
C ASN A 9 16.11 -18.87 26.05
N LEU A 10 16.79 -18.68 24.91
CA LEU A 10 17.88 -17.71 24.78
C LEU A 10 17.35 -16.26 24.82
N LEU A 11 16.19 -16.00 24.22
CA LEU A 11 15.54 -14.69 24.27
C LEU A 11 15.11 -14.31 25.69
N ASP A 12 14.51 -15.24 26.44
CA ASP A 12 14.13 -15.01 27.85
C ASP A 12 15.37 -14.79 28.73
N THR A 13 16.43 -15.59 28.50
CA THR A 13 17.71 -15.42 29.22
C THR A 13 18.37 -14.09 28.88
N ILE A 14 18.32 -13.63 27.63
CA ILE A 14 18.86 -12.32 27.25
C ILE A 14 18.02 -11.20 27.86
N ALA A 15 16.69 -11.34 27.88
CA ALA A 15 15.79 -10.36 28.48
C ALA A 15 16.08 -10.12 29.97
N ASP A 16 16.38 -11.17 30.73
CA ASP A 16 16.77 -11.07 32.14
C ASP A 16 18.13 -10.36 32.35
N LEU A 17 18.97 -10.32 31.32
CA LEU A 17 20.29 -9.67 31.37
C LEU A 17 20.25 -8.19 30.93
N LEU A 18 19.25 -7.78 30.15
CA LEU A 18 19.12 -6.40 29.66
C LEU A 18 19.06 -5.33 30.77
N PRO A 19 18.52 -5.58 31.98
CA PRO A 19 18.56 -4.60 33.07
C PRO A 19 19.94 -4.40 33.71
N LEU A 20 20.89 -5.34 33.54
CA LEU A 20 22.19 -5.31 34.23
C LEU A 20 22.99 -4.05 33.90
N THR A 21 23.35 -3.28 34.92
CA THR A 21 24.19 -2.08 34.79
C THR A 21 25.68 -2.44 34.74
N TYR A 22 26.49 -1.51 34.22
CA TYR A 22 27.95 -1.68 34.20
C TYR A 22 28.51 -1.89 35.62
N LEU A 23 27.96 -1.17 36.59
CA LEU A 23 28.34 -1.28 37.99
C LEU A 23 28.08 -2.69 38.55
N GLU A 24 26.90 -3.25 38.29
CA GLU A 24 26.56 -4.62 38.71
C GLU A 24 27.51 -5.65 38.06
N LEU A 25 27.88 -5.49 36.79
CA LEU A 25 28.87 -6.35 36.15
C LEU A 25 30.25 -6.28 36.82
N THR A 26 30.68 -5.09 37.28
CA THR A 26 31.96 -4.95 37.98
C THR A 26 31.98 -5.63 39.35
N GLN A 27 30.83 -5.67 40.02
CA GLN A 27 30.65 -6.31 41.33
C GLN A 27 30.60 -7.85 41.24
N MET A 28 30.26 -8.39 40.07
CA MET A 28 30.26 -9.85 39.85
C MET A 28 31.68 -10.44 39.83
N THR A 29 31.79 -11.70 40.26
CA THR A 29 33.02 -12.50 40.11
C THR A 29 33.23 -12.90 38.65
N SER A 30 34.48 -13.17 38.25
CA SER A 30 34.81 -13.63 36.89
C SER A 30 34.03 -14.89 36.48
N LYS A 31 33.74 -15.78 37.44
CA LYS A 31 32.92 -16.98 37.22
C LYS A 31 31.47 -16.62 36.94
N GLN A 32 30.87 -15.74 37.76
CA GLN A 32 29.50 -15.29 37.57
C GLN A 32 29.30 -14.59 36.24
N ILE A 33 30.22 -13.71 35.81
CA ILE A 33 30.11 -13.02 34.53
C ILE A 33 30.20 -14.03 33.36
N ARG A 34 31.10 -15.03 33.45
CA ARG A 34 31.22 -16.06 32.40
C ARG A 34 29.96 -16.91 32.27
N ASP A 35 29.46 -17.43 33.39
CA ASP A 35 28.37 -18.40 33.39
C ASP A 35 27.01 -17.73 33.19
N LYS A 36 26.79 -16.55 33.77
CA LYS A 36 25.49 -15.88 33.77
C LYS A 36 25.32 -14.82 32.69
N VAL A 37 26.40 -14.27 32.11
CA VAL A 37 26.31 -13.14 31.17
C VAL A 37 26.97 -13.48 29.84
N ALA A 38 28.26 -13.78 29.85
CA ALA A 38 29.04 -13.97 28.61
C ALA A 38 28.63 -15.23 27.83
N ARG A 39 28.29 -16.33 28.50
CA ARG A 39 27.83 -17.57 27.84
C ARG A 39 26.43 -17.40 27.23
N PRO A 40 25.42 -16.85 27.93
CA PRO A 40 24.13 -16.54 27.31
C PRO A 40 24.20 -15.55 26.13
N LEU A 41 25.09 -14.55 26.20
CA LEU A 41 25.33 -13.61 25.09
C LEU A 41 26.17 -14.19 23.95
N GLY A 42 26.61 -15.45 24.04
CA GLY A 42 27.35 -16.11 22.97
C GLY A 42 28.77 -15.58 22.74
N ILE A 43 29.40 -14.95 23.75
CA ILE A 43 30.71 -14.29 23.60
C ILE A 43 31.81 -15.36 23.38
N PRO A 44 32.47 -15.38 22.21
CA PRO A 44 33.47 -16.40 21.89
C PRO A 44 34.71 -16.24 22.77
N GLY A 45 35.26 -17.35 23.27
CA GLY A 45 36.50 -17.34 24.04
C GLY A 45 36.40 -16.75 25.46
N CYS A 46 35.19 -16.52 25.98
CA CYS A 46 34.97 -15.91 27.30
C CYS A 46 35.71 -16.60 28.48
N TYR A 47 36.01 -17.89 28.35
CA TYR A 47 36.77 -18.67 29.33
C TYR A 47 38.25 -18.28 29.43
N ARG A 48 38.83 -17.70 28.37
CA ARG A 48 40.24 -17.24 28.33
C ARG A 48 40.41 -15.76 28.69
N MET A 49 39.33 -15.01 28.79
CA MET A 49 39.36 -13.56 29.04
C MET A 49 39.66 -13.25 30.52
N LYS A 50 40.48 -12.21 30.75
CA LYS A 50 40.67 -11.60 32.07
C LYS A 50 39.40 -10.85 32.50
N LYS A 51 39.18 -10.65 33.81
CA LYS A 51 37.95 -10.02 34.35
C LYS A 51 37.60 -8.70 33.66
N ALA A 52 38.58 -7.81 33.48
CA ALA A 52 38.37 -6.52 32.82
C ALA A 52 37.90 -6.65 31.35
N GLN A 53 38.52 -7.56 30.58
CA GLN A 53 38.13 -7.85 29.19
C GLN A 53 36.72 -8.45 29.12
N LEU A 54 36.41 -9.34 30.06
CA LEU A 54 35.12 -10.00 30.15
C LEU A 54 33.99 -9.00 30.44
N ILE A 55 34.22 -8.03 31.34
CA ILE A 55 33.26 -6.95 31.62
C ILE A 55 33.05 -6.08 30.38
N GLN A 56 34.12 -5.63 29.72
CA GLN A 56 34.02 -4.77 28.54
C GLN A 56 33.27 -5.46 27.40
N GLN A 57 33.59 -6.72 27.09
CA GLN A 57 32.91 -7.46 26.03
C GLN A 57 31.45 -7.76 26.40
N SER A 58 31.17 -8.13 27.65
CA SER A 58 29.80 -8.37 28.10
C SER A 58 28.94 -7.10 28.06
N TRP A 59 29.51 -5.97 28.46
CA TRP A 59 28.83 -4.68 28.39
C TRP A 59 28.54 -4.27 26.94
N LYS A 60 29.53 -4.40 26.05
CA LYS A 60 29.37 -4.10 24.63
C LYS A 60 28.24 -4.92 24.01
N GLU A 61 28.20 -6.22 24.26
CA GLU A 61 27.13 -7.07 23.71
C GLU A 61 25.75 -6.80 24.34
N LEU A 62 25.71 -6.39 25.62
CA LEU A 62 24.46 -5.91 26.24
C LEU A 62 23.98 -4.59 25.62
N GLU A 63 24.89 -3.64 25.35
CA GLU A 63 24.55 -2.40 24.65
C GLU A 63 24.07 -2.66 23.23
N ASN A 64 24.74 -3.56 22.49
CA ASN A 64 24.27 -4.03 21.19
C ASN A 64 22.85 -4.61 21.28
N ALA A 65 22.61 -5.53 22.23
CA ALA A 65 21.31 -6.16 22.42
C ALA A 65 20.21 -5.14 22.79
N ARG A 66 20.53 -4.15 23.64
CA ARG A 66 19.63 -3.03 23.96
C ARG A 66 19.34 -2.16 22.75
N ALA A 67 20.36 -1.85 21.95
CA ALA A 67 20.20 -1.06 20.73
C ALA A 67 19.31 -1.79 19.71
N TYR A 68 19.52 -3.10 19.52
CA TYR A 68 18.64 -3.94 18.71
C TYR A 68 17.20 -3.96 19.25
N LEU A 69 17.01 -4.10 20.56
CA LEU A 69 15.67 -4.10 21.17
C LEU A 69 14.98 -2.73 21.07
N HIS A 70 15.74 -1.64 21.16
CA HIS A 70 15.20 -0.30 20.94
C HIS A 70 14.80 -0.10 19.47
N ALA A 71 15.64 -0.51 18.52
CA ALA A 71 15.31 -0.47 17.10
C ALA A 71 14.06 -1.32 16.79
N ASP A 72 13.98 -2.54 17.35
CA ASP A 72 12.83 -3.43 17.24
C ASP A 72 11.54 -2.79 17.79
N LYS A 73 11.61 -2.09 18.94
CA LYS A 73 10.47 -1.33 19.49
C LYS A 73 10.01 -0.22 18.56
N VAL A 74 10.93 0.52 17.96
CA VAL A 74 10.60 1.60 17.00
C VAL A 74 9.96 1.04 15.74
N GLU A 75 10.55 -0.01 15.15
CA GLU A 75 10.00 -0.68 13.97
C GLU A 75 8.60 -1.27 14.26
N ARG A 76 8.41 -1.84 15.45
CA ARG A 76 7.12 -2.33 15.94
C ARG A 76 6.07 -1.26 16.02
N GLU A 77 6.41 -0.12 16.59
CA GLU A 77 5.46 0.98 16.75
C GLU A 77 5.09 1.57 15.39
N GLN A 78 6.05 1.70 14.47
CA GLN A 78 5.79 2.10 13.08
C GLN A 78 4.89 1.10 12.36
N GLY A 79 5.14 -0.20 12.51
CA GLY A 79 4.30 -1.26 11.92
C GLY A 79 2.89 -1.26 12.49
N LYS A 80 2.72 -1.05 13.80
CA LYS A 80 1.40 -0.90 14.45
C LYS A 80 0.65 0.31 13.93
N GLN A 81 1.28 1.48 13.87
CA GLN A 81 0.68 2.68 13.32
C GLN A 81 0.26 2.47 11.86
N ALA A 82 1.09 1.81 11.05
CA ALA A 82 0.75 1.46 9.68
C ALA A 82 -0.47 0.51 9.60
N LEU A 83 -0.59 -0.43 10.54
CA LEU A 83 -1.74 -1.34 10.65
C LEU A 83 -3.01 -0.61 11.09
N GLU A 84 -2.93 0.34 12.02
CA GLU A 84 -4.08 1.15 12.46
C GLU A 84 -4.65 2.01 11.32
N HIS A 85 -3.78 2.44 10.40
CA HIS A 85 -4.20 3.16 9.20
C HIS A 85 -4.83 2.27 8.12
N LEU A 86 -4.72 0.93 8.21
CA LEU A 86 -5.48 0.01 7.36
C LEU A 86 -6.95 -0.01 7.79
N LYS A 87 -7.74 0.90 7.21
CA LYS A 87 -9.16 1.05 7.51
C LYS A 87 -9.95 -0.24 7.27
N LYS A 88 -10.97 -0.46 8.12
CA LYS A 88 -12.12 -1.31 7.77
C LYS A 88 -12.75 -0.73 6.51
N ASN A 89 -12.51 -1.35 5.36
CA ASN A 89 -13.11 -0.89 4.11
C ASN A 89 -14.53 -1.45 4.04
N GLU A 90 -15.53 -0.56 3.97
CA GLU A 90 -16.96 -0.91 3.82
C GLU A 90 -17.24 -1.63 2.50
N ASP A 91 -16.39 -1.47 1.48
CA ASP A 91 -16.51 -2.14 0.18
C ASP A 91 -16.25 -3.66 0.26
N TYR A 92 -15.79 -4.15 1.42
CA TYR A 92 -15.37 -5.52 1.64
C TYR A 92 -16.20 -6.22 2.71
N GLN A 93 -16.75 -7.37 2.37
CA GLN A 93 -17.52 -8.21 3.30
C GLN A 93 -16.70 -8.70 4.49
N ILE A 94 -15.42 -9.01 4.26
CA ILE A 94 -14.47 -9.35 5.34
C ILE A 94 -13.33 -8.34 5.29
N PRO A 95 -13.07 -7.62 6.39
CA PRO A 95 -11.98 -6.66 6.48
C PRO A 95 -10.62 -7.29 6.16
N ILE A 96 -9.79 -6.59 5.38
CA ILE A 96 -8.44 -7.05 5.02
C ILE A 96 -7.59 -7.29 6.28
N SER A 97 -7.72 -6.41 7.27
CA SER A 97 -7.02 -6.54 8.55
C SER A 97 -7.38 -7.84 9.25
N GLU A 98 -8.65 -8.24 9.25
CA GLU A 98 -9.10 -9.50 9.87
C GLU A 98 -8.50 -10.72 9.17
N ILE A 99 -8.53 -10.74 7.84
CA ILE A 99 -7.93 -11.84 7.05
C ILE A 99 -6.43 -11.91 7.27
N ALA A 100 -5.74 -10.76 7.21
CA ALA A 100 -4.31 -10.67 7.41
C ALA A 100 -3.93 -11.14 8.82
N THR A 101 -4.63 -10.69 9.87
CA THR A 101 -4.35 -11.10 11.26
C THR A 101 -4.53 -12.60 11.45
N LYS A 102 -5.66 -13.17 10.99
CA LYS A 102 -5.90 -14.62 11.08
C LYS A 102 -4.86 -15.41 10.32
N THR A 103 -4.52 -14.98 9.10
CA THR A 103 -3.50 -15.62 8.27
C THR A 103 -2.14 -15.56 8.95
N TYR A 104 -1.73 -14.40 9.45
CA TYR A 104 -0.45 -14.19 10.11
C TYR A 104 -0.31 -15.03 11.38
N GLN A 105 -1.36 -15.11 12.21
CA GLN A 105 -1.38 -15.97 13.39
C GLN A 105 -1.16 -17.43 13.02
N ARG A 106 -1.85 -17.92 11.98
CA ARG A 106 -1.66 -19.29 11.47
C ARG A 106 -0.26 -19.54 10.92
N LEU A 107 0.32 -18.57 10.19
CA LEU A 107 1.71 -18.67 9.72
C LEU A 107 2.69 -18.75 10.90
N ARG A 108 2.43 -18.00 11.97
CA ARG A 108 3.24 -18.01 13.19
C ARG A 108 3.09 -19.34 13.95
N GLU A 109 1.89 -19.88 14.05
CA GLU A 109 1.65 -21.22 14.61
C GLU A 109 2.46 -22.30 13.86
N ILE A 110 2.48 -22.24 12.52
CA ILE A 110 3.27 -23.13 11.68
C ILE A 110 4.77 -22.95 11.93
N ALA A 111 5.25 -21.70 11.99
CA ALA A 111 6.65 -21.40 12.27
C ALA A 111 7.11 -21.91 13.64
N GLN A 112 6.19 -22.01 14.60
CA GLN A 112 6.44 -22.51 15.96
C GLN A 112 6.38 -24.04 16.05
N THR A 113 5.50 -24.67 15.27
CA THR A 113 5.22 -26.11 15.37
C THR A 113 6.17 -26.93 14.49
N GLU A 114 6.45 -26.44 13.28
CA GLU A 114 7.19 -27.19 12.28
C GLU A 114 8.70 -26.97 12.39
N SER A 115 9.47 -28.01 12.09
CA SER A 115 10.91 -28.02 12.38
C SER A 115 11.80 -27.71 11.17
N ASN A 116 11.25 -27.76 9.96
CA ASN A 116 11.96 -27.45 8.72
C ASN A 116 11.08 -26.61 7.78
N LEU A 117 11.71 -25.92 6.83
CA LEU A 117 11.02 -25.02 5.90
C LEU A 117 10.07 -25.74 4.93
N THR A 118 10.31 -27.01 4.63
CA THR A 118 9.47 -27.81 3.72
C THR A 118 8.13 -28.11 4.39
N ASP A 119 8.14 -28.59 5.62
CA ASP A 119 6.93 -28.88 6.41
C ASP A 119 6.14 -27.59 6.67
N MET A 120 6.84 -26.48 6.94
CA MET A 120 6.21 -25.16 7.07
C MET A 120 5.46 -24.77 5.79
N LYS A 121 6.07 -25.00 4.62
CA LYS A 121 5.45 -24.72 3.31
C LYS A 121 4.23 -25.61 3.06
N GLU A 122 4.29 -26.88 3.43
CA GLU A 122 3.14 -27.79 3.31
C GLU A 122 1.98 -27.35 4.21
N GLY A 123 2.27 -26.95 5.45
CA GLY A 123 1.30 -26.42 6.40
C GLY A 123 0.62 -25.12 5.94
N ILE A 124 1.23 -24.37 5.03
CA ILE A 124 0.65 -23.13 4.47
C ILE A 124 -0.48 -23.42 3.47
N ASN A 125 -0.44 -24.55 2.76
CA ASN A 125 -1.38 -24.84 1.67
C ASN A 125 -2.86 -24.84 2.10
N PRO A 126 -3.26 -25.41 3.25
CA PRO A 126 -4.63 -25.30 3.76
C PRO A 126 -5.08 -23.85 4.01
N ILE A 127 -4.18 -23.00 4.51
CA ILE A 127 -4.46 -21.57 4.75
C ILE A 127 -4.72 -20.87 3.42
N VAL A 128 -3.84 -21.11 2.43
CA VAL A 128 -3.98 -20.57 1.08
C VAL A 128 -5.33 -20.96 0.48
N ALA A 129 -5.71 -22.24 0.55
CA ALA A 129 -6.99 -22.72 0.02
C ALA A 129 -8.19 -22.12 0.75
N SER A 130 -8.08 -21.84 2.05
CA SER A 130 -9.13 -21.16 2.83
C SER A 130 -9.29 -19.71 2.39
N VAL A 131 -8.18 -18.96 2.33
CA VAL A 131 -8.18 -17.54 1.93
C VAL A 131 -8.63 -17.41 0.47
N ALA A 132 -8.08 -18.22 -0.44
CA ALA A 132 -8.49 -18.20 -1.84
C ALA A 132 -10.00 -18.42 -2.00
N ARG A 133 -10.58 -19.42 -1.33
CA ARG A 133 -12.03 -19.67 -1.42
C ARG A 133 -12.87 -18.52 -0.87
N ALA A 134 -12.48 -17.93 0.26
CA ALA A 134 -13.19 -16.78 0.84
C ALA A 134 -13.12 -15.55 -0.09
N GLU A 135 -11.95 -15.30 -0.68
CA GLU A 135 -11.70 -14.13 -1.53
C GLU A 135 -12.33 -14.21 -2.92
N MET A 136 -12.72 -15.40 -3.35
CA MET A 136 -13.15 -15.62 -4.73
C MET A 136 -14.64 -15.76 -4.92
N ARG A 137 -15.38 -16.16 -3.89
CA ARG A 137 -16.80 -16.50 -4.03
C ARG A 137 -17.69 -15.30 -4.40
N GLU A 138 -17.23 -14.07 -4.14
CA GLU A 138 -18.13 -12.91 -4.12
C GLU A 138 -17.61 -11.66 -4.85
N TYR A 139 -16.46 -11.75 -5.54
CA TYR A 139 -15.80 -10.56 -6.10
C TYR A 139 -15.43 -10.65 -7.58
N GLU A 140 -15.53 -9.52 -8.27
CA GLU A 140 -14.99 -9.34 -9.63
C GLU A 140 -13.45 -9.40 -9.66
N PHE A 141 -12.89 -9.70 -10.84
CA PHE A 141 -11.43 -9.85 -11.05
C PHE A 141 -10.56 -8.72 -10.52
N SER A 142 -10.95 -7.49 -10.83
CA SER A 142 -10.24 -6.29 -10.41
C SER A 142 -10.17 -6.22 -8.88
N THR A 143 -11.24 -6.65 -8.22
CA THR A 143 -11.37 -6.67 -6.77
C THR A 143 -10.54 -7.80 -6.17
N VAL A 144 -10.58 -9.03 -6.71
CA VAL A 144 -9.73 -10.15 -6.24
C VAL A 144 -8.24 -9.79 -6.33
N LYS A 145 -7.80 -9.21 -7.45
CA LYS A 145 -6.41 -8.76 -7.61
C LYS A 145 -6.03 -7.67 -6.61
N SER A 146 -6.90 -6.69 -6.40
CA SER A 146 -6.66 -5.59 -5.45
C SER A 146 -6.59 -6.10 -4.02
N ARG A 147 -7.54 -6.94 -3.61
CA ARG A 147 -7.61 -7.53 -2.27
C ARG A 147 -6.39 -8.39 -1.97
N ARG A 148 -5.97 -9.23 -2.91
CA ARG A 148 -4.75 -10.03 -2.74
C ARG A 148 -3.50 -9.17 -2.47
N ASN A 149 -3.35 -8.06 -3.21
CA ASN A 149 -2.24 -7.14 -2.96
C ASN A 149 -2.36 -6.45 -1.60
N GLN A 150 -3.55 -6.03 -1.19
CA GLN A 150 -3.77 -5.44 0.12
C GLN A 150 -3.51 -6.45 1.26
N ILE A 151 -3.88 -7.72 1.09
CA ILE A 151 -3.56 -8.79 2.05
C ILE A 151 -2.04 -8.96 2.13
N LYS A 152 -1.34 -8.97 0.98
CA LYS A 152 0.13 -9.01 0.95
C LYS A 152 0.70 -7.85 1.76
N ASP A 153 0.33 -6.62 1.42
CA ASP A 153 0.87 -5.42 2.05
C ASP A 153 0.60 -5.42 3.56
N ALA A 154 -0.61 -5.81 3.99
CA ALA A 154 -0.95 -5.96 5.40
C ALA A 154 -0.10 -7.01 6.12
N LEU A 155 0.14 -8.18 5.50
CA LEU A 155 1.01 -9.22 6.05
C LEU A 155 2.46 -8.74 6.18
N TYR A 156 2.97 -7.98 5.21
CA TYR A 156 4.32 -7.38 5.33
C TYR A 156 4.41 -6.37 6.47
N GLN A 157 3.39 -5.53 6.66
CA GLN A 157 3.38 -4.63 7.83
C GLN A 157 3.42 -5.41 9.14
N MET A 158 2.76 -6.57 9.22
CA MET A 158 2.87 -7.46 10.39
C MET A 158 4.27 -8.06 10.54
N VAL A 159 4.94 -8.47 9.45
CA VAL A 159 6.34 -8.92 9.48
C VAL A 159 7.27 -7.81 9.98
N LEU A 160 7.06 -6.55 9.55
CA LEU A 160 7.84 -5.41 10.02
C LEU A 160 7.68 -5.17 11.52
N SER A 161 6.53 -5.51 12.10
CA SER A 161 6.28 -5.45 13.55
C SER A 161 6.75 -6.69 14.34
N GLU A 162 7.35 -7.68 13.69
CA GLU A 162 7.80 -8.90 14.37
C GLU A 162 9.21 -8.75 14.96
N ILE A 163 9.54 -9.54 15.99
CA ILE A 163 10.92 -9.56 16.51
C ILE A 163 11.91 -9.85 15.37
N LEU A 164 13.04 -9.13 15.36
CA LEU A 164 14.12 -9.29 14.39
C LEU A 164 14.51 -10.78 14.12
N LEU A 165 14.51 -11.60 15.18
CA LEU A 165 14.88 -13.01 15.15
C LEU A 165 13.91 -13.91 14.36
N LEU A 166 12.62 -13.55 14.31
CA LEU A 166 11.58 -14.28 13.56
C LEU A 166 11.26 -13.61 12.22
N LYS A 167 11.69 -12.35 12.04
CA LYS A 167 11.38 -11.52 10.87
C LYS A 167 11.74 -12.20 9.55
N GLU A 168 12.95 -12.75 9.44
CA GLU A 168 13.42 -13.44 8.22
C GLU A 168 12.58 -14.69 7.91
N THR A 169 12.27 -15.50 8.94
CA THR A 169 11.44 -16.70 8.76
C THR A 169 10.03 -16.31 8.33
N MET A 170 9.42 -15.34 9.00
CA MET A 170 8.07 -14.87 8.69
C MET A 170 8.00 -14.21 7.31
N GLU A 171 9.05 -13.50 6.88
CA GLU A 171 9.14 -12.94 5.53
C GLU A 171 9.12 -14.05 4.47
N VAL A 172 9.88 -15.13 4.67
CA VAL A 172 9.86 -16.29 3.76
C VAL A 172 8.48 -16.94 3.72
N LEU A 173 7.83 -17.12 4.86
CA LEU A 173 6.50 -17.74 4.93
C LEU A 173 5.41 -16.86 4.29
N VAL A 174 5.43 -15.55 4.51
CA VAL A 174 4.50 -14.60 3.87
C VAL A 174 4.72 -14.56 2.35
N ASN A 175 5.98 -14.52 1.89
CA ASN A 175 6.31 -14.63 0.47
C ASN A 175 5.77 -15.92 -0.15
N TYR A 176 6.01 -17.05 0.52
CA TYR A 176 5.53 -18.35 0.05
C TYR A 176 4.01 -18.41 0.00
N PHE A 177 3.32 -17.99 1.08
CA PHE A 177 1.86 -17.88 1.12
C PHE A 177 1.33 -17.06 -0.05
N TYR A 178 1.90 -15.88 -0.31
CA TYR A 178 1.47 -15.02 -1.41
C TYR A 178 1.70 -15.67 -2.78
N SER A 179 2.83 -16.35 -2.96
CA SER A 179 3.13 -17.08 -4.20
C SER A 179 2.16 -18.23 -4.45
N GLN A 180 1.77 -18.96 -3.41
CA GLN A 180 0.79 -20.05 -3.52
C GLN A 180 -0.62 -19.51 -3.74
N LEU A 181 -0.98 -18.40 -3.09
CA LEU A 181 -2.26 -17.74 -3.32
C LEU A 181 -2.40 -17.27 -4.78
N LEU A 182 -1.32 -16.74 -5.36
CA LEU A 182 -1.26 -16.43 -6.80
C LEU A 182 -1.46 -17.66 -7.68
N SER A 183 -0.80 -18.77 -7.34
CA SER A 183 -0.89 -20.02 -8.08
C SER A 183 -2.31 -20.60 -8.02
N PHE A 184 -2.91 -20.63 -6.82
CA PHE A 184 -4.25 -21.17 -6.59
C PHE A 184 -5.32 -20.40 -7.36
N GLN A 185 -5.19 -19.06 -7.43
CA GLN A 185 -6.14 -18.20 -8.14
C GLN A 185 -5.82 -18.03 -9.63
N LYS A 186 -4.85 -18.78 -10.18
CA LYS A 186 -4.34 -18.56 -11.54
C LYS A 186 -5.38 -18.87 -12.61
N GLU A 187 -6.04 -20.02 -12.52
CA GLU A 187 -7.05 -20.45 -13.50
C GLU A 187 -8.22 -19.48 -13.54
N ASP A 188 -8.71 -19.10 -12.37
CA ASP A 188 -9.77 -18.13 -12.24
C ASP A 188 -9.34 -16.75 -12.74
N SER A 189 -8.11 -16.33 -12.47
CA SER A 189 -7.55 -15.08 -13.02
C SER A 189 -7.53 -15.09 -14.54
N ILE A 190 -7.23 -16.24 -15.16
CA ILE A 190 -7.29 -16.42 -16.61
C ILE A 190 -8.74 -16.31 -17.09
N GLN A 191 -9.67 -16.99 -16.43
CA GLN A 191 -11.07 -16.99 -16.82
C GLN A 191 -11.70 -15.59 -16.72
N LEU A 192 -11.42 -14.91 -15.62
CA LEU A 192 -11.81 -13.55 -15.38
C LEU A 192 -11.21 -12.57 -16.39
N SER A 193 -9.93 -12.75 -16.75
CA SER A 193 -9.28 -11.97 -17.81
C SER A 193 -9.94 -12.21 -19.19
N LYS A 194 -10.34 -13.46 -19.49
CA LYS A 194 -11.09 -13.78 -20.71
C LYS A 194 -12.45 -13.08 -20.71
N ASN A 195 -13.18 -13.13 -19.60
CA ASN A 195 -14.48 -12.47 -19.46
C ASN A 195 -14.36 -10.94 -19.63
N TYR A 196 -13.38 -10.32 -18.99
CA TYR A 196 -13.09 -8.90 -19.16
C TYR A 196 -12.78 -8.54 -20.62
N ARG A 197 -11.89 -9.31 -21.28
CA ARG A 197 -11.57 -9.09 -22.71
C ARG A 197 -12.80 -9.26 -23.60
N LYS A 198 -13.67 -10.23 -23.32
CA LYS A 198 -14.93 -10.42 -24.06
C LYS A 198 -15.85 -9.22 -23.88
N ALA A 199 -16.02 -8.73 -22.65
CA ALA A 199 -16.86 -7.56 -22.35
C ALA A 199 -16.35 -6.30 -23.08
N VAL A 200 -15.04 -6.03 -23.05
CA VAL A 200 -14.44 -4.89 -23.77
C VAL A 200 -14.59 -5.05 -25.29
N LYS A 201 -14.38 -6.26 -25.83
CA LYS A 201 -14.58 -6.53 -27.27
C LYS A 201 -16.05 -6.35 -27.69
N GLY A 202 -17.00 -6.73 -26.84
CA GLY A 202 -18.43 -6.50 -27.06
C GLY A 202 -18.74 -5.01 -27.16
N LYS A 203 -18.26 -4.21 -26.18
CA LYS A 203 -18.45 -2.74 -26.18
C LYS A 203 -17.91 -2.04 -27.43
N ASN A 204 -16.84 -2.55 -28.05
CA ASN A 204 -16.32 -1.98 -29.31
C ASN A 204 -17.21 -2.23 -30.52
N ARG A 205 -18.05 -3.28 -30.48
CA ARG A 205 -19.04 -3.60 -31.53
C ARG A 205 -20.35 -2.85 -31.28
N ASP A 206 -20.76 -2.77 -30.02
CA ASP A 206 -22.02 -2.16 -29.60
C ASP A 206 -21.83 -0.66 -29.30
N LYS A 207 -21.51 0.11 -30.34
CA LYS A 207 -21.37 1.57 -30.22
C LYS A 207 -22.75 2.20 -30.01
N THR A 208 -22.91 2.92 -28.91
CA THR A 208 -24.11 3.71 -28.65
C THR A 208 -23.87 5.14 -29.14
N PRO A 209 -24.72 5.70 -30.02
CA PRO A 209 -24.66 7.12 -30.35
C PRO A 209 -24.91 7.96 -29.09
N ILE A 210 -24.04 8.92 -28.83
CA ILE A 210 -24.15 9.83 -27.69
C ILE A 210 -24.35 11.25 -28.24
N SER A 211 -25.37 11.95 -27.74
CA SER A 211 -25.54 13.37 -28.00
C SER A 211 -24.76 14.18 -26.98
N ILE A 212 -23.65 14.80 -27.41
CA ILE A 212 -22.79 15.61 -26.53
C ILE A 212 -23.17 17.09 -26.50
N PHE A 213 -24.11 17.53 -27.34
CA PHE A 213 -24.40 18.95 -27.57
C PHE A 213 -24.75 19.70 -26.27
N GLN A 214 -25.65 19.13 -25.46
CA GLN A 214 -26.05 19.73 -24.19
C GLN A 214 -24.89 19.82 -23.20
N LEU A 215 -24.05 18.78 -23.13
CA LEU A 215 -22.87 18.77 -22.27
C LEU A 215 -21.87 19.84 -22.69
N VAL A 216 -21.57 19.95 -23.99
CA VAL A 216 -20.62 20.95 -24.50
C VAL A 216 -21.11 22.37 -24.23
N ASN A 217 -22.40 22.67 -24.44
CA ASN A 217 -22.95 23.99 -24.17
C ASN A 217 -22.92 24.30 -22.67
N ASP A 218 -23.35 23.37 -21.81
CA ASP A 218 -23.31 23.57 -20.36
C ASP A 218 -21.87 23.81 -19.85
N CYS A 219 -20.88 23.11 -20.39
CA CYS A 219 -19.47 23.33 -20.08
C CYS A 219 -19.00 24.70 -20.53
N ARG A 220 -19.34 25.12 -21.76
CA ARG A 220 -19.01 26.46 -22.28
C ARG A 220 -19.62 27.56 -21.42
N ASP A 221 -20.91 27.43 -21.09
CA ASP A 221 -21.62 28.39 -20.25
C ASP A 221 -21.01 28.45 -18.84
N THR A 222 -20.61 27.30 -18.30
CA THR A 222 -19.92 27.23 -17.00
C THR A 222 -18.59 27.97 -17.04
N LEU A 223 -17.78 27.78 -18.09
CA LEU A 223 -16.49 28.46 -18.24
C LEU A 223 -16.67 29.97 -18.45
N ASN A 224 -17.63 30.39 -19.27
CA ASN A 224 -17.91 31.81 -19.49
C ASN A 224 -18.33 32.50 -18.19
N ARG A 225 -19.25 31.91 -17.44
CA ARG A 225 -19.69 32.44 -16.13
C ARG A 225 -18.53 32.59 -15.15
N LEU A 226 -17.60 31.62 -15.14
CA LEU A 226 -16.41 31.71 -14.31
C LEU A 226 -15.51 32.90 -14.71
N ILE A 227 -15.32 33.11 -16.02
CA ILE A 227 -14.55 34.25 -16.54
C ILE A 227 -15.24 35.58 -16.26
N ASP A 228 -16.57 35.61 -16.27
CA ASP A 228 -17.37 36.79 -15.93
C ASP A 228 -17.36 37.09 -14.40
N GLY A 229 -16.64 36.31 -13.61
CA GLY A 229 -16.46 36.49 -12.17
C GLY A 229 -17.56 35.88 -11.30
N GLU A 230 -18.40 35.02 -11.88
CA GLU A 230 -19.32 34.21 -11.07
C GLU A 230 -18.60 33.00 -10.44
N GLU A 231 -19.25 32.38 -9.47
CA GLU A 231 -18.76 31.17 -8.80
C GLU A 231 -19.64 29.95 -9.14
N PRO A 232 -19.49 29.33 -10.33
CA PRO A 232 -20.21 28.10 -10.64
C PRO A 232 -19.85 26.96 -9.69
N HIS A 233 -20.79 26.06 -9.46
CA HIS A 233 -20.54 24.87 -8.64
C HIS A 233 -19.33 24.08 -9.18
N TRP A 234 -18.31 23.86 -8.33
CA TRP A 234 -17.00 23.29 -8.70
C TRP A 234 -17.06 22.01 -9.53
N ALA A 235 -18.02 21.10 -9.25
CA ALA A 235 -18.17 19.85 -10.00
C ALA A 235 -18.45 20.10 -11.51
N LYS A 236 -19.16 21.18 -11.85
CA LYS A 236 -19.38 21.57 -13.25
C LYS A 236 -18.10 22.09 -13.89
N VAL A 237 -17.31 22.87 -13.15
CA VAL A 237 -15.99 23.36 -13.59
C VAL A 237 -15.03 22.19 -13.83
N SER A 238 -15.02 21.21 -12.93
CA SER A 238 -14.27 19.95 -13.07
C SER A 238 -14.67 19.17 -14.32
N ILE A 239 -15.97 19.02 -14.58
CA ILE A 239 -16.49 18.38 -15.81
C ILE A 239 -16.08 19.16 -17.05
N ALA A 240 -16.17 20.50 -17.04
CA ALA A 240 -15.76 21.33 -18.16
C ALA A 240 -14.26 21.19 -18.45
N PHE A 241 -13.43 21.14 -17.42
CA PHE A 241 -11.99 20.90 -17.56
C PHE A 241 -11.69 19.49 -18.09
N ALA A 242 -12.39 18.48 -17.57
CA ALA A 242 -12.25 17.09 -18.03
C ALA A 242 -12.64 16.93 -19.50
N LEU A 243 -13.79 17.46 -19.90
CA LEU A 243 -14.22 17.47 -21.30
C LEU A 243 -13.28 18.30 -22.19
N GLY A 244 -12.78 19.41 -21.66
CA GLY A 244 -11.87 20.31 -22.36
C GLY A 244 -10.51 19.70 -22.69
N THR A 245 -10.01 18.81 -21.84
CA THR A 245 -8.63 18.28 -21.90
C THR A 245 -8.54 16.77 -22.11
N GLY A 246 -9.65 16.05 -21.95
CA GLY A 246 -9.70 14.58 -21.94
C GLY A 246 -8.81 13.95 -20.86
N ARG A 247 -8.55 14.67 -19.76
CA ARG A 247 -7.70 14.20 -18.65
C ARG A 247 -8.54 13.50 -17.57
N ARG A 248 -7.93 12.52 -16.92
CA ARG A 248 -8.58 11.76 -15.85
C ARG A 248 -8.77 12.62 -14.61
N MET A 249 -9.80 12.30 -13.83
CA MET A 249 -10.08 12.94 -12.55
C MET A 249 -8.84 13.10 -11.65
N VAL A 250 -8.00 12.07 -11.54
CA VAL A 250 -6.78 12.08 -10.72
C VAL A 250 -5.67 12.98 -11.27
N GLU A 251 -5.66 13.20 -12.59
CA GLU A 251 -4.72 14.12 -13.23
C GLU A 251 -5.19 15.56 -12.96
N ILE A 252 -6.50 15.83 -13.03
CA ILE A 252 -7.05 17.16 -12.77
C ILE A 252 -6.91 17.55 -11.29
N HIS A 253 -7.32 16.67 -10.39
CA HIS A 253 -7.50 16.98 -8.98
C HIS A 253 -6.29 16.63 -8.08
N ALA A 254 -5.19 16.12 -8.61
CA ALA A 254 -4.03 15.76 -7.78
C ALA A 254 -2.68 15.77 -8.49
N LEU A 255 -2.57 15.13 -9.67
CA LEU A 255 -1.25 14.80 -10.23
C LEU A 255 -0.80 15.67 -11.40
N GLY A 256 -1.74 16.32 -12.09
CA GLY A 256 -1.50 16.99 -13.35
C GLY A 256 -0.97 18.40 -13.19
N GLU A 257 0.05 18.71 -13.97
CA GLU A 257 0.60 20.06 -14.16
C GLU A 257 0.24 20.49 -15.59
N PHE A 258 -0.22 21.75 -15.74
CA PHE A 258 -0.71 22.28 -17.01
C PHE A 258 -0.11 23.67 -17.27
N GLU A 259 0.28 23.93 -18.50
CA GLU A 259 0.80 25.22 -18.94
C GLU A 259 0.23 25.59 -20.32
N VAL A 260 -0.06 26.86 -20.55
CA VAL A 260 -0.59 27.32 -21.85
C VAL A 260 0.52 27.41 -22.88
N THR A 261 0.39 26.64 -23.96
CA THR A 261 1.32 26.70 -25.10
C THR A 261 0.68 27.23 -26.39
N GLY A 262 -0.64 27.39 -26.41
CA GLY A 262 -1.38 28.02 -27.51
C GLY A 262 -2.84 28.29 -27.14
N GLU A 263 -3.61 28.92 -28.05
CA GLU A 263 -5.01 29.29 -27.78
C GLU A 263 -5.89 28.08 -27.41
N TYR A 264 -5.68 26.95 -28.08
CA TYR A 264 -6.37 25.68 -27.83
C TYR A 264 -5.39 24.55 -27.53
N GLN A 265 -4.27 24.85 -26.87
CA GLN A 265 -3.23 23.87 -26.58
C GLN A 265 -2.64 24.09 -25.18
N LEU A 266 -2.46 22.99 -24.45
CA LEU A 266 -1.80 22.96 -23.14
C LEU A 266 -0.60 22.01 -23.18
N HIS A 267 0.48 22.36 -22.51
CA HIS A 267 1.50 21.39 -22.11
C HIS A 267 1.02 20.65 -20.85
N PHE A 268 1.12 19.32 -20.84
CA PHE A 268 0.64 18.48 -19.75
C PHE A 268 1.72 17.56 -19.22
N LYS A 269 1.83 17.47 -17.89
CA LYS A 269 2.69 16.53 -17.16
C LYS A 269 1.91 15.86 -16.02
N GLY A 270 2.37 14.69 -15.57
CA GLY A 270 1.73 13.98 -14.46
C GLY A 270 0.75 12.89 -14.89
N GLN A 271 1.02 12.28 -16.05
CA GLN A 271 0.21 11.20 -16.62
C GLN A 271 0.02 10.05 -15.62
N ALA A 272 -1.23 9.75 -15.26
CA ALA A 272 -1.52 8.62 -14.40
C ALA A 272 -1.43 7.28 -15.17
N LYS A 273 -1.29 6.18 -14.43
CA LYS A 273 -1.29 4.79 -14.95
C LYS A 273 -0.14 4.42 -15.90
N THR A 274 1.00 5.12 -15.87
CA THR A 274 2.18 4.83 -16.70
C THR A 274 2.86 3.50 -16.37
N ARG A 275 2.72 2.98 -15.14
CA ARG A 275 3.27 1.68 -14.67
C ARG A 275 4.73 1.42 -15.08
N GLY A 276 5.56 2.47 -15.16
CA GLY A 276 6.95 2.35 -15.59
C GLY A 276 7.11 1.71 -16.97
N ALA A 277 6.11 1.86 -17.85
CA ALA A 277 6.22 1.40 -19.22
C ALA A 277 7.33 2.18 -19.93
N ASP A 278 8.31 1.45 -20.45
CA ASP A 278 9.38 2.03 -21.28
C ASP A 278 8.75 2.83 -22.43
N GLY A 279 9.04 4.13 -22.47
CA GLY A 279 8.50 5.06 -23.47
C GLY A 279 7.20 5.79 -23.09
N ALA A 280 6.71 5.67 -21.86
CA ALA A 280 5.69 6.59 -21.36
C ALA A 280 6.26 8.01 -21.36
N LYS A 281 5.67 8.92 -22.14
CA LYS A 281 6.04 10.34 -22.10
C LYS A 281 5.60 10.91 -20.76
N ASP A 282 6.56 11.48 -20.03
CA ASP A 282 6.30 12.13 -18.75
C ASP A 282 5.58 13.47 -18.93
N GLU A 283 5.82 14.13 -20.06
CA GLU A 283 5.20 15.40 -20.45
C GLU A 283 5.00 15.50 -21.97
N TYR A 284 3.96 16.20 -22.41
CA TYR A 284 3.61 16.41 -23.82
C TYR A 284 2.50 17.45 -24.00
N ASP A 285 2.41 18.03 -25.19
CA ASP A 285 1.32 18.92 -25.54
C ASP A 285 0.01 18.17 -25.84
N ILE A 286 -1.10 18.73 -25.37
CA ILE A 286 -2.45 18.24 -25.59
C ILE A 286 -3.31 19.32 -26.26
N PRO A 287 -4.15 18.95 -27.24
CA PRO A 287 -5.17 19.86 -27.75
C PRO A 287 -6.28 20.03 -26.71
N THR A 288 -7.01 21.14 -26.81
CA THR A 288 -8.14 21.46 -25.93
C THR A 288 -9.39 21.83 -26.73
N LEU A 289 -10.56 21.52 -26.17
CA LEU A 289 -11.85 21.82 -26.81
C LEU A 289 -12.33 23.27 -26.57
N PHE A 290 -11.90 23.87 -25.46
CA PHE A 290 -12.19 25.24 -25.07
C PHE A 290 -10.87 26.03 -25.00
N PRO A 291 -10.88 27.37 -25.06
CA PRO A 291 -9.66 28.15 -24.97
C PRO A 291 -8.83 27.76 -23.74
N ALA A 292 -7.53 27.52 -23.95
CA ALA A 292 -6.60 27.05 -22.93
C ALA A 292 -6.55 28.00 -21.72
N SER A 293 -6.67 29.31 -21.95
CA SER A 293 -6.75 30.32 -20.89
C SER A 293 -7.98 30.13 -19.98
N GLN A 294 -9.14 29.80 -20.55
CA GLN A 294 -10.36 29.52 -19.76
C GLN A 294 -10.21 28.23 -18.94
N LEU A 295 -9.55 27.23 -19.50
CA LEU A 295 -9.26 25.98 -18.79
C LEU A 295 -8.27 26.20 -17.64
N MET A 296 -7.25 27.05 -17.82
CA MET A 296 -6.35 27.39 -16.73
C MET A 296 -7.06 28.16 -15.61
N ALA A 297 -7.95 29.10 -15.93
CA ALA A 297 -8.79 29.76 -14.93
C ALA A 297 -9.68 28.76 -14.17
N ALA A 298 -10.25 27.78 -14.87
CA ALA A 298 -11.01 26.69 -14.24
C ALA A 298 -10.15 25.83 -13.30
N LEU A 299 -8.90 25.52 -13.66
CA LEU A 299 -8.00 24.76 -12.81
C LEU A 299 -7.61 25.54 -11.56
N GLU A 300 -7.32 26.83 -11.71
CA GLU A 300 -7.00 27.73 -10.60
C GLU A 300 -8.18 27.87 -9.63
N TYR A 301 -9.40 28.03 -10.15
CA TYR A 301 -10.61 28.04 -9.35
C TYR A 301 -10.79 26.74 -8.54
N LEU A 302 -10.53 25.58 -9.16
CA LEU A 302 -10.59 24.31 -8.45
C LEU A 302 -9.55 24.21 -7.33
N GLU A 303 -8.36 24.76 -7.53
CA GLU A 303 -7.34 24.85 -6.48
C GLU A 303 -7.82 25.73 -5.31
N GLN A 304 -8.30 26.94 -5.61
CA GLN A 304 -8.80 27.90 -4.62
C GLN A 304 -9.97 27.34 -3.79
N GLU A 305 -10.86 26.58 -4.41
CA GLU A 305 -11.99 25.89 -3.76
C GLU A 305 -11.59 24.65 -2.94
N GLY A 306 -10.28 24.36 -2.81
CA GLY A 306 -9.78 23.17 -2.13
C GLY A 306 -10.20 21.87 -2.83
N ARG A 307 -10.39 21.92 -4.15
CA ARG A 307 -10.76 20.78 -4.99
C ARG A 307 -9.57 20.15 -5.68
N ARG A 308 -8.35 20.44 -5.22
CA ARG A 308 -7.14 19.69 -5.58
C ARG A 308 -6.51 19.17 -4.29
N ILE A 309 -6.20 17.89 -4.27
CA ILE A 309 -5.52 17.24 -3.15
C ILE A 309 -4.04 17.13 -3.44
N ASP A 310 -3.25 16.99 -2.37
CA ASP A 310 -1.82 16.83 -2.48
C ASP A 310 -1.42 15.57 -3.26
N GLY A 311 -0.42 15.71 -4.13
CA GLY A 311 0.07 14.64 -4.98
C GLY A 311 0.65 13.46 -4.17
N ASP A 312 1.28 13.71 -3.04
CA ASP A 312 1.84 12.67 -2.17
C ASP A 312 0.75 11.97 -1.37
N GLU A 313 -0.33 12.66 -0.99
CA GLU A 313 -1.54 12.01 -0.48
C GLU A 313 -2.10 11.00 -1.50
N GLN A 314 -2.25 11.39 -2.77
CA GLN A 314 -2.76 10.50 -3.82
C GLN A 314 -1.79 9.35 -4.16
N ARG A 315 -0.47 9.54 -4.00
CA ARG A 315 0.52 8.47 -4.15
C ARG A 315 0.44 7.46 -3.01
N ARG A 316 0.19 7.91 -1.78
CA ARG A 316 0.00 7.05 -0.59
C ARG A 316 -1.34 6.32 -0.62
N ASP A 317 -2.42 7.01 -0.97
CA ASP A 317 -3.76 6.43 -1.12
C ASP A 317 -4.28 6.60 -2.55
N ARG A 318 -4.20 5.50 -3.31
CA ARG A 318 -4.63 5.45 -4.72
C ARG A 318 -6.10 5.80 -4.93
N LEU A 319 -6.93 5.77 -3.88
CA LEU A 319 -8.36 6.06 -3.96
C LEU A 319 -8.72 7.46 -3.44
N ALA A 320 -7.77 8.24 -2.93
CA ALA A 320 -8.02 9.55 -2.29
C ALA A 320 -8.87 10.46 -3.17
N THR A 321 -8.45 10.73 -4.41
CA THR A 321 -9.19 11.56 -5.36
C THR A 321 -10.61 11.02 -5.63
N ASN A 322 -10.74 9.69 -5.81
CA ASN A 322 -12.02 9.08 -6.13
C ASN A 322 -13.01 9.16 -4.97
N ARG A 323 -12.53 9.03 -3.73
CA ARG A 323 -13.36 9.23 -2.54
C ARG A 323 -13.75 10.70 -2.36
N ALA A 324 -12.83 11.62 -2.60
CA ALA A 324 -13.07 13.05 -2.43
C ALA A 324 -14.07 13.62 -3.46
N PHE A 325 -13.92 13.27 -4.74
CA PHE A 325 -14.61 13.97 -5.83
C PHE A 325 -15.50 13.06 -6.70
N GLY A 326 -15.27 11.75 -6.69
CA GLY A 326 -15.89 10.82 -7.64
C GLY A 326 -17.42 10.80 -7.60
N MET A 327 -18.02 10.86 -6.40
CA MET A 327 -19.47 10.85 -6.25
C MET A 327 -20.13 12.14 -6.75
N ALA A 328 -19.59 13.31 -6.39
CA ALA A 328 -20.12 14.60 -6.79
C ALA A 328 -20.04 14.79 -8.32
N ASN A 329 -18.90 14.45 -8.91
CA ASN A 329 -18.70 14.49 -10.37
C ASN A 329 -19.61 13.51 -11.11
N SER A 330 -19.86 12.32 -10.53
CA SER A 330 -20.79 11.36 -11.15
C SER A 330 -22.23 11.86 -11.12
N ARG A 331 -22.69 12.41 -9.98
CA ARG A 331 -24.03 12.98 -9.83
C ARG A 331 -24.27 14.15 -10.79
N ALA A 332 -23.28 15.03 -10.94
CA ALA A 332 -23.36 16.15 -11.87
C ALA A 332 -23.49 15.71 -13.35
N MET A 333 -23.07 14.47 -13.67
CA MET A 333 -23.19 13.89 -15.02
C MET A 333 -24.49 13.10 -15.26
N GLU A 334 -25.28 12.78 -14.23
CA GLU A 334 -26.46 11.89 -14.33
C GLU A 334 -27.50 12.37 -15.35
N LYS A 335 -27.61 13.69 -15.55
CA LYS A 335 -28.56 14.28 -16.51
C LYS A 335 -28.18 14.04 -17.97
N TYR A 336 -26.94 13.66 -18.28
CA TYR A 336 -26.48 13.41 -19.65
C TYR A 336 -26.56 11.90 -19.95
N GLN A 337 -27.65 11.48 -20.59
CA GLN A 337 -27.86 10.07 -20.93
C GLN A 337 -26.68 9.49 -21.72
N GLY A 338 -26.17 8.36 -21.24
CA GLY A 338 -25.11 7.60 -21.89
C GLY A 338 -23.69 8.15 -21.68
N ILE A 339 -23.52 9.26 -20.94
CA ILE A 339 -22.21 9.85 -20.63
C ILE A 339 -21.90 9.66 -19.17
N ASN A 340 -20.68 9.22 -18.85
CA ASN A 340 -20.18 9.19 -17.48
C ASN A 340 -18.89 9.99 -17.39
N TYR A 341 -18.60 10.51 -16.19
CA TYR A 341 -17.37 11.29 -15.96
C TYR A 341 -16.11 10.48 -16.32
N LYS A 342 -16.11 9.16 -16.07
CA LYS A 342 -14.97 8.28 -16.36
C LYS A 342 -14.71 8.06 -17.85
N GLY A 343 -15.62 8.50 -18.70
CA GLY A 343 -15.57 8.39 -20.16
C GLY A 343 -15.34 9.73 -20.86
N LEU A 344 -15.27 10.83 -20.08
CA LEU A 344 -14.60 12.07 -20.48
C LEU A 344 -13.08 11.85 -20.37
#